data_AF-A0A3P9QGM6-F1
#
_entry.id   AF-A0A3P9QGM6-F1
#
_cell.length_a   1.000
_cell.length_b   1.000
_cell.length_c   1.000
_cell.angle_alpha   90.00
_cell.angle_beta   90.00
_cell.angle_gamma   90.00
#
_symmetry.space_group_name_H-M   'P 1'
#
loop_
_entity.id
_entity.type
_entity.pdbx_description
1 polymer ?
#
loop_
_entity_poly.entity_id
_entity_poly.type
_entity_poly.pdbx_seq_one_letter_code
_entity_poly.pdbx_strand_id
1 'polypeptide(L)'
;MDPSNYGGVKGKLPSSVLYGEVRSKQKKRKQGEEDEEGSEDEDEDNAEEDDGDAETDEVEELIESNWNVMHYLPQTASCQKYFLTIVSGKTKTNIYAYNLHSCSLPHNASQEARRQPGMISFSQEYVASELTQNIFTITQKIQKKVTGTRSVTQTSEMFPVLPGSHLTLNNPALEFVKYVCQVLSLDANIVNQVNKLKRDLLRLVDVGEFSEEAQFRDPCNSYILPEVICHHCNFCRDLDLCKDPTVAQDGSVLPQWFCSNCQMQYETESIETALVDALQKKLMSYTLQDLVCTKCKGVKEANMPIYCACAGNFDLTFSAKSFSEQTAVFRNIASHYNMRFLEETIDWLLEMSPQISQSRH
;
A
#
# COMPACT_ATOMS: atom_id res chain seq x y z
N MET A 1 7.16 10.95 -5.48
CA MET A 1 6.93 9.75 -4.65
C MET A 1 5.51 9.28 -4.94
N ASP A 2 5.28 7.97 -4.97
CA ASP A 2 3.98 7.34 -5.26
C ASP A 2 2.94 7.70 -4.18
N PRO A 3 1.90 8.51 -4.46
CA PRO A 3 0.94 8.91 -3.43
C PRO A 3 0.23 7.74 -2.75
N SER A 4 0.09 6.59 -3.42
CA SER A 4 -0.64 5.42 -2.91
C SER A 4 0.15 4.57 -1.92
N ASN A 5 1.46 4.79 -1.81
CA ASN A 5 2.34 4.13 -0.83
C ASN A 5 3.21 5.13 -0.04
N TYR A 6 3.02 6.43 -0.26
CA TYR A 6 3.76 7.51 0.40
C TYR A 6 2.83 8.66 0.85
N GLY A 7 1.51 8.54 0.65
CA GLY A 7 0.52 9.58 0.96
C GLY A 7 0.22 9.77 2.44
N GLY A 8 0.75 8.90 3.31
CA GLY A 8 0.50 8.94 4.74
C GLY A 8 -0.96 8.65 5.11
N VAL A 9 -1.22 8.62 6.41
CA VAL A 9 -2.56 8.52 6.99
C VAL A 9 -3.19 9.92 6.99
N LYS A 10 -4.40 10.06 6.44
CA LYS A 10 -5.19 11.29 6.57
C LYS A 10 -6.20 11.12 7.69
N GLY A 11 -6.27 12.08 8.61
CA GLY A 11 -7.30 12.04 9.63
C GLY A 11 -7.61 13.39 10.26
N LYS A 12 -8.84 13.52 10.76
CA LYS A 12 -9.26 14.66 11.59
C LYS A 12 -9.07 14.27 13.05
N LEU A 13 -8.34 15.08 13.81
CA LEU A 13 -8.20 14.86 15.25
C LEU A 13 -9.54 15.12 15.97
N PRO A 14 -9.95 14.29 16.94
CA PRO A 14 -11.14 14.56 17.75
C PRO A 14 -11.01 15.90 18.50
N SER A 15 -12.11 16.65 18.57
CA SER A 15 -12.20 17.95 19.27
C SER A 15 -11.91 17.84 20.77
N SER A 16 -12.11 16.66 21.37
CA SER A 16 -11.81 16.36 22.78
C SER A 16 -10.32 16.44 23.09
N VAL A 17 -9.46 16.20 22.10
CA VAL A 17 -7.99 16.29 22.22
C VAL A 17 -7.49 17.75 22.16
N LEU A 18 -8.34 18.69 21.71
CA LEU A 18 -8.00 20.12 21.60
C LEU A 18 -8.35 20.96 22.84
N TYR A 19 -9.13 20.42 23.79
CA TYR A 19 -9.59 21.16 24.96
C TYR A 19 -9.31 20.41 26.28
N GLY A 20 -8.04 20.10 26.51
CA GLY A 20 -7.54 19.69 27.83
C GLY A 20 -7.33 20.85 28.79
N GLU A 21 -8.27 21.80 28.94
CA GLU A 21 -8.07 22.89 29.92
C GLU A 21 -9.34 23.64 30.41
N VAL A 22 -10.42 22.96 30.86
CA VAL A 22 -11.45 23.69 31.67
C VAL A 22 -12.14 22.89 32.80
N ARG A 23 -11.85 21.60 33.03
CA ARG A 23 -12.65 20.83 34.02
C ARG A 23 -12.21 20.92 35.48
N SER A 24 -11.10 21.60 35.80
CA SER A 24 -10.57 21.70 37.17
C SER A 24 -10.95 22.96 37.96
N LYS A 25 -11.79 23.87 37.41
CA LYS A 25 -12.20 25.11 38.12
C LYS A 25 -13.68 25.26 38.48
N GLN A 26 -14.53 24.25 38.22
CA GLN A 26 -15.96 24.34 38.54
C GLN A 26 -16.44 23.38 39.65
N LYS A 27 -15.53 22.85 40.46
CA LYS A 27 -15.86 22.05 41.67
C LYS A 27 -15.45 22.73 42.99
N LYS A 28 -15.32 24.06 42.98
CA LYS A 28 -15.02 24.87 44.18
C LYS A 28 -15.91 26.11 44.25
N ARG A 29 -17.21 25.95 44.03
CA ARG A 29 -18.20 27.01 44.23
C ARG A 29 -19.63 26.47 44.30
N LYS A 30 -19.89 25.62 45.30
CA LYS A 30 -21.23 25.39 45.90
C LYS A 30 -21.06 24.41 47.06
N GLN A 31 -20.70 24.97 48.21
CA GLN A 31 -20.89 24.33 49.50
C GLN A 31 -21.40 25.45 50.41
N GLY A 32 -22.64 25.31 50.84
CA GLY A 32 -23.38 26.27 51.67
C GLY A 32 -24.85 25.90 51.71
N GLU A 33 -25.26 25.43 52.90
CA GLU A 33 -26.63 25.26 53.44
C GLU A 33 -27.36 23.97 52.97
N GLU A 34 -27.51 22.93 53.84
CA GLU A 34 -28.53 22.74 54.91
C GLU A 34 -29.95 22.65 54.28
N ASP A 35 -30.81 21.62 54.42
CA ASP A 35 -31.06 20.62 55.46
C ASP A 35 -31.96 19.45 54.94
N GLU A 36 -31.98 18.37 55.74
CA GLU A 36 -33.08 17.45 56.09
C GLU A 36 -33.66 16.33 55.17
N GLU A 37 -33.56 15.12 55.75
CA GLU A 37 -34.52 13.99 55.84
C GLU A 37 -34.79 13.03 54.66
N GLY A 38 -34.40 11.75 54.88
CA GLY A 38 -35.37 10.66 54.95
C GLY A 38 -35.44 9.65 53.79
N SER A 39 -34.91 8.44 54.01
CA SER A 39 -35.57 7.12 53.88
C SER A 39 -34.67 6.03 53.30
N GLU A 40 -34.78 4.87 53.95
CA GLU A 40 -34.14 3.58 53.69
C GLU A 40 -34.74 2.93 52.44
N ASP A 41 -33.95 2.17 51.68
CA ASP A 41 -34.22 0.75 51.44
C ASP A 41 -33.12 0.10 50.58
N GLU A 42 -32.80 -1.13 50.99
CA GLU A 42 -31.86 -2.09 50.40
C GLU A 42 -32.40 -2.62 49.06
N ASP A 43 -31.54 -2.95 48.10
CA ASP A 43 -31.72 -4.16 47.27
C ASP A 43 -30.44 -4.49 46.47
N GLU A 44 -30.18 -5.80 46.42
CA GLU A 44 -28.99 -6.51 45.98
C GLU A 44 -28.81 -6.59 44.44
N ASP A 45 -27.53 -6.63 44.05
CA ASP A 45 -26.93 -7.37 42.93
C ASP A 45 -27.67 -7.49 41.58
N ASN A 46 -27.10 -6.82 40.57
CA ASN A 46 -26.77 -7.51 39.32
C ASN A 46 -25.52 -6.89 38.69
N ALA A 47 -24.44 -7.67 38.67
CA ALA A 47 -23.20 -7.35 38.00
C ALA A 47 -23.38 -7.51 36.48
N GLU A 48 -23.36 -6.40 35.76
CA GLU A 48 -22.99 -6.38 34.35
C GLU A 48 -21.69 -5.58 34.23
N GLU A 49 -20.62 -6.29 33.91
CA GLU A 49 -19.33 -5.71 33.51
C GLU A 49 -19.54 -5.00 32.15
N ASP A 50 -19.86 -3.70 32.19
CA ASP A 50 -19.84 -2.82 31.02
C ASP A 50 -18.37 -2.50 30.70
N ASP A 51 -17.83 -3.27 29.76
CA ASP A 51 -16.49 -3.11 29.18
C ASP A 51 -16.42 -1.73 28.49
N GLY A 52 -15.58 -0.85 29.02
CA GLY A 52 -15.35 0.51 28.52
C GLY A 52 -14.55 0.56 27.21
N ASP A 53 -15.06 -0.09 26.14
CA ASP A 53 -14.44 -0.16 24.81
C ASP A 53 -14.94 0.91 23.83
N ALA A 54 -15.92 1.74 24.21
CA ALA A 54 -16.57 2.68 23.29
C ALA A 54 -15.74 3.93 22.93
N GLU A 55 -14.77 4.35 23.76
CA GLU A 55 -13.99 5.58 23.49
C GLU A 55 -12.77 5.34 22.59
N THR A 56 -12.30 4.09 22.45
CA THR A 56 -11.16 3.75 21.59
C THR A 56 -11.51 3.62 20.11
N ASP A 57 -12.78 3.33 19.80
CA ASP A 57 -13.27 3.14 18.44
C ASP A 57 -13.42 4.47 17.67
N GLU A 58 -13.77 5.57 18.33
CA GLU A 58 -13.95 6.88 17.65
C GLU A 58 -12.65 7.41 17.00
N VAL A 59 -11.48 7.05 17.51
CA VAL A 59 -10.18 7.50 16.97
C VAL A 59 -9.71 6.61 15.80
N GLU A 60 -10.20 5.36 15.71
CA GLU A 60 -9.94 4.48 14.55
C GLU A 60 -10.74 4.91 13.32
N GLU A 61 -11.94 5.45 13.53
CA GLU A 61 -12.83 5.89 12.44
C GLU A 61 -12.31 7.12 11.68
N LEU A 62 -11.38 7.87 12.28
CA LEU A 62 -10.88 9.14 11.73
C LEU A 62 -9.58 8.99 10.92
N ILE A 63 -9.03 7.79 10.74
CA ILE A 63 -7.75 7.53 10.05
C ILE A 63 -8.02 6.83 8.71
N GLU A 64 -8.08 7.59 7.62
CA GLU A 64 -8.05 7.04 6.25
C GLU A 64 -6.62 6.58 5.94
N SER A 65 -6.44 5.26 5.89
CA SER A 65 -5.17 4.59 5.65
C SER A 65 -5.17 3.93 4.27
N ASN A 66 -4.74 4.66 3.25
CA ASN A 66 -4.73 4.19 1.85
C ASN A 66 -3.36 3.60 1.49
N TRP A 67 -3.05 2.40 1.98
CA TRP A 67 -1.81 1.68 1.64
C TRP A 67 -2.07 0.65 0.55
N ASN A 68 -1.71 0.97 -0.70
CA ASN A 68 -1.89 0.04 -1.81
C ASN A 68 -1.16 -1.30 -1.59
N VAL A 69 0.06 -1.26 -1.05
CA VAL A 69 0.88 -2.44 -0.75
C VAL A 69 0.19 -3.43 0.20
N MET A 70 -0.73 -2.97 1.05
CA MET A 70 -1.49 -3.82 1.96
C MET A 70 -2.39 -4.80 1.19
N HIS A 71 -3.02 -4.34 0.11
CA HIS A 71 -3.98 -5.16 -0.64
C HIS A 71 -3.30 -6.37 -1.32
N TYR A 72 -1.99 -6.32 -1.51
CA TYR A 72 -1.19 -7.43 -2.04
C TYR A 72 -0.88 -8.51 -0.98
N LEU A 73 -1.20 -8.28 0.31
CA LEU A 73 -1.11 -9.33 1.33
C LEU A 73 -2.35 -10.24 1.28
N PRO A 74 -2.21 -11.54 1.61
CA PRO A 74 -3.35 -12.44 1.75
C PRO A 74 -4.38 -11.94 2.77
N GLN A 75 -5.66 -12.15 2.48
CA GLN A 75 -6.71 -11.97 3.49
C GLN A 75 -6.67 -13.09 4.54
N THR A 76 -6.20 -14.29 4.15
CA THR A 76 -5.98 -15.43 5.04
C THR A 76 -5.03 -15.06 6.17
N ALA A 77 -5.22 -15.68 7.34
CA ALA A 77 -4.45 -15.40 8.54
C ALA A 77 -4.50 -13.93 9.01
N SER A 78 -5.43 -13.12 8.48
CA SER A 78 -5.65 -11.72 8.85
C SER A 78 -4.45 -10.80 8.55
N CYS A 79 -3.62 -11.11 7.54
CA CYS A 79 -2.41 -10.33 7.25
C CYS A 79 -2.71 -8.85 6.99
N GLN A 80 -3.75 -8.54 6.21
CA GLN A 80 -4.15 -7.15 5.94
C GLN A 80 -4.58 -6.40 7.20
N LYS A 81 -5.40 -7.03 8.06
CA LYS A 81 -5.82 -6.45 9.35
C LYS A 81 -4.62 -6.19 10.25
N TYR A 82 -3.73 -7.17 10.39
CA TYR A 82 -2.52 -7.00 11.18
C TYR A 82 -1.62 -5.88 10.67
N PHE A 83 -1.48 -5.76 9.35
CA PHE A 83 -0.73 -4.68 8.71
C PHE A 83 -1.31 -3.32 9.11
N LEU A 84 -2.63 -3.13 8.98
CA LEU A 84 -3.29 -1.89 9.38
C LEU A 84 -3.11 -1.60 10.88
N THR A 85 -3.31 -2.58 11.75
CA THR A 85 -3.14 -2.39 13.20
C THR A 85 -1.74 -1.89 13.55
N ILE A 86 -0.69 -2.45 12.92
CA ILE A 86 0.70 -2.03 13.15
C ILE A 86 0.94 -0.60 12.65
N VAL A 87 0.54 -0.30 11.41
CA VAL A 87 0.81 1.00 10.78
C VAL A 87 -0.03 2.12 11.43
N SER A 88 -1.29 1.85 11.72
CA SER A 88 -2.17 2.77 12.45
C SER A 88 -1.69 2.96 13.88
N GLY A 89 -1.28 1.91 14.58
CA GLY A 89 -0.71 2.00 15.93
C GLY A 89 0.53 2.91 15.97
N LYS A 90 1.47 2.73 15.03
CA LYS A 90 2.64 3.63 14.93
C LYS A 90 2.24 5.08 14.66
N THR A 91 1.25 5.31 13.79
CA THR A 91 0.73 6.65 13.49
C THR A 91 0.12 7.30 14.73
N LYS A 92 -0.74 6.56 15.46
CA LYS A 92 -1.35 6.99 16.72
C LYS A 92 -0.29 7.38 17.76
N THR A 93 0.73 6.54 17.96
CA THR A 93 1.83 6.82 18.90
C THR A 93 2.62 8.08 18.54
N ASN A 94 2.90 8.29 17.25
CA ASN A 94 3.57 9.51 16.79
C ASN A 94 2.74 10.77 17.04
N ILE A 95 1.43 10.70 16.79
CA ILE A 95 0.49 11.81 17.04
C ILE A 95 0.43 12.12 18.53
N TYR A 96 0.29 11.09 19.38
CA TYR A 96 0.27 11.24 20.83
C TYR A 96 1.55 11.90 21.35
N ALA A 97 2.71 11.42 20.92
CA ALA A 97 4.01 11.99 21.29
C ALA A 97 4.14 13.46 20.85
N TYR A 98 3.68 13.79 19.63
CA TYR A 98 3.67 15.18 19.15
C TYR A 98 2.78 16.09 20.00
N ASN A 99 1.58 15.63 20.38
CA ASN A 99 0.64 16.43 21.17
C ASN A 99 1.14 16.68 22.59
N LEU A 100 1.67 15.65 23.26
CA LEU A 100 2.20 15.76 24.62
C LEU A 100 3.31 16.82 24.71
N HIS A 101 4.18 16.89 23.70
CA HIS A 101 5.26 17.86 23.64
C HIS A 101 4.83 19.24 23.10
N SER A 102 3.80 19.31 22.25
CA SER A 102 3.26 20.58 21.75
C SER A 102 2.61 21.42 22.84
N CYS A 103 1.99 20.80 23.85
CA CYS A 103 1.45 21.48 25.04
C CYS A 103 2.54 22.10 25.94
N SER A 104 3.82 21.76 25.73
CA SER A 104 4.93 22.19 26.56
C SER A 104 5.71 23.40 25.99
N LEU A 105 5.30 23.95 24.84
CA LEU A 105 6.06 24.96 24.09
C LEU A 105 5.33 26.32 23.97
N PRO A 106 6.02 27.46 24.11
CA PRO A 106 5.46 28.78 23.80
C PRO A 106 5.03 28.87 22.33
N HIS A 107 3.93 29.59 22.07
CA HIS A 107 3.27 29.69 20.75
C HIS A 107 4.17 30.15 19.58
N ASN A 108 5.34 30.75 19.89
CA ASN A 108 6.27 31.34 18.91
C ASN A 108 7.51 30.46 18.57
N ALA A 109 7.54 29.18 18.95
CA ALA A 109 8.68 28.30 18.64
C ALA A 109 8.71 27.85 17.16
N SER A 110 9.90 27.89 16.53
CA SER A 110 10.13 27.43 15.16
C SER A 110 9.86 25.93 14.98
N GLN A 111 9.53 25.49 13.75
CA GLN A 111 9.29 24.07 13.43
C GLN A 111 10.47 23.16 13.81
N GLU A 112 11.71 23.67 13.74
CA GLU A 112 12.92 22.96 14.15
C GLU A 112 12.96 22.73 15.68
N ALA A 113 12.49 23.68 16.48
CA ALA A 113 12.44 23.58 17.94
C ALA A 113 11.32 22.63 18.45
N ARG A 114 10.35 22.28 17.59
CA ARG A 114 9.28 21.30 17.89
C ARG A 114 9.72 19.85 17.68
N ARG A 115 10.77 19.59 16.90
CA ARG A 115 11.40 18.26 16.79
C ARG A 115 12.40 18.06 17.92
N GLN A 116 11.90 17.90 19.14
CA GLN A 116 12.78 17.69 20.28
C GLN A 116 13.40 16.27 20.25
N PRO A 117 14.67 16.11 20.69
CA PRO A 117 15.33 14.80 20.80
C PRO A 117 14.51 13.76 21.59
N GLY A 118 13.71 14.21 22.56
CA GLY A 118 12.82 13.37 23.36
C GLY A 118 11.72 12.64 22.58
N MET A 119 11.16 13.28 21.53
CA MET A 119 10.16 12.64 20.68
C MET A 119 10.76 11.52 19.82
N ILE A 120 11.99 11.75 19.34
CA ILE A 120 12.74 10.79 18.56
C ILE A 120 13.09 9.58 19.45
N SER A 121 13.61 9.81 20.66
CA SER A 121 13.93 8.72 21.59
C SER A 121 12.71 7.90 21.99
N PHE A 122 11.57 8.55 22.28
CA PHE A 122 10.32 7.84 22.59
C PHE A 122 9.86 6.95 21.42
N SER A 123 9.86 7.50 20.20
CA SER A 123 9.47 6.75 18.99
C SER A 123 10.41 5.57 18.74
N GLN A 124 11.71 5.76 18.97
CA GLN A 124 12.73 4.72 18.84
C GLN A 124 12.55 3.62 19.89
N GLU A 125 12.25 3.97 21.15
CA GLU A 125 12.04 3.02 22.24
C GLU A 125 10.75 2.20 22.05
N TYR A 126 9.65 2.85 21.66
CA TYR A 126 8.40 2.18 21.31
C TYR A 126 8.60 1.15 20.19
N VAL A 127 9.33 1.52 19.13
CA VAL A 127 9.63 0.61 18.02
C VAL A 127 10.53 -0.54 18.48
N ALA A 128 11.56 -0.26 19.27
CA ALA A 128 12.53 -1.24 19.74
C ALA A 128 11.97 -2.24 20.77
N SER A 129 10.87 -1.91 21.44
CA SER A 129 10.25 -2.73 22.48
C SER A 129 8.89 -3.28 22.04
N GLU A 130 7.81 -2.57 22.33
CA GLU A 130 6.42 -3.00 22.18
C GLU A 130 6.07 -3.36 20.74
N LEU A 131 6.41 -2.49 19.78
CA LEU A 131 6.09 -2.73 18.37
C LEU A 131 6.86 -3.93 17.82
N THR A 132 8.13 -4.07 18.21
CA THR A 132 8.95 -5.23 17.85
C THR A 132 8.29 -6.52 18.35
N GLN A 133 7.96 -6.60 19.64
CA GLN A 133 7.31 -7.80 20.21
C GLN A 133 5.97 -8.13 19.53
N ASN A 134 5.17 -7.11 19.22
CA ASN A 134 3.92 -7.28 18.51
C ASN A 134 4.13 -7.86 17.10
N ILE A 135 5.07 -7.29 16.32
CA ILE A 135 5.37 -7.76 14.96
C ILE A 135 5.93 -9.20 14.99
N PHE A 136 6.77 -9.55 15.96
CA PHE A 136 7.24 -10.93 16.15
C PHE A 136 6.07 -11.90 16.39
N THR A 137 5.19 -11.56 17.33
CA THR A 137 4.03 -12.38 17.68
C THR A 137 3.10 -12.58 16.49
N ILE A 138 2.83 -11.51 15.74
CA ILE A 138 2.00 -11.56 14.53
C ILE A 138 2.67 -12.39 13.45
N THR A 139 3.97 -12.19 13.18
CA THR A 139 4.71 -12.96 12.17
C THR A 139 4.68 -14.45 12.48
N GLN A 140 4.85 -14.82 13.76
CA GLN A 140 4.70 -16.20 14.22
C GLN A 140 3.27 -16.74 14.02
N LYS A 141 2.24 -15.94 14.31
CA LYS A 141 0.84 -16.33 14.07
C LYS A 141 0.56 -16.58 12.59
N ILE A 142 1.07 -15.72 11.70
CA ILE A 142 0.96 -15.88 10.25
C ILE A 142 1.68 -17.15 9.83
N GLN A 143 2.95 -17.33 10.24
CA GLN A 143 3.74 -18.51 9.90
C GLN A 143 3.03 -19.82 10.30
N LYS A 144 2.48 -19.89 11.52
CA LYS A 144 1.74 -21.08 12.02
C LYS A 144 0.44 -21.35 11.27
N LYS A 145 -0.28 -20.31 10.82
CA LYS A 145 -1.55 -20.46 10.09
C LYS A 145 -1.34 -20.81 8.62
N VAL A 146 -0.17 -20.52 8.07
CA VAL A 146 0.13 -20.59 6.64
C VAL A 146 1.13 -21.72 6.31
N THR A 147 1.61 -22.46 7.30
CA THR A 147 2.46 -23.65 7.09
C THR A 147 1.73 -24.72 6.28
N GLY A 148 2.12 -24.89 5.01
CA GLY A 148 1.61 -25.97 4.14
C GLY A 148 1.87 -25.79 2.63
N THR A 149 2.07 -24.56 2.15
CA THR A 149 2.07 -24.24 0.70
C THR A 149 3.37 -23.56 0.23
N ARG A 150 4.53 -24.15 0.57
CA ARG A 150 5.83 -23.63 0.10
C ARG A 150 6.20 -24.20 -1.27
N SER A 151 5.53 -23.75 -2.31
CA SER A 151 6.06 -23.92 -3.68
C SER A 151 7.12 -22.85 -3.93
N VAL A 152 8.36 -23.26 -4.21
CA VAL A 152 9.47 -22.31 -4.49
C VAL A 152 9.27 -21.65 -5.86
N THR A 153 8.59 -22.31 -6.79
CA THR A 153 8.53 -21.91 -8.20
C THR A 153 7.20 -21.30 -8.62
N GLN A 154 6.15 -21.41 -7.81
CA GLN A 154 4.81 -20.90 -8.16
C GLN A 154 4.31 -19.92 -7.10
N THR A 155 3.62 -18.89 -7.57
CA THR A 155 2.86 -17.97 -6.71
C THR A 155 1.84 -18.77 -5.91
N SER A 156 1.75 -18.50 -4.61
CA SER A 156 0.75 -19.14 -3.75
C SER A 156 -0.63 -18.57 -4.03
N GLU A 157 -1.64 -19.43 -4.16
CA GLU A 157 -3.06 -19.07 -4.34
C GLU A 157 -3.62 -18.18 -3.22
N MET A 158 -2.89 -18.08 -2.09
CA MET A 158 -3.25 -17.22 -0.97
C MET A 158 -3.07 -15.74 -1.27
N PHE A 159 -2.20 -15.39 -2.23
CA PHE A 159 -1.97 -14.00 -2.62
C PHE A 159 -3.01 -13.56 -3.65
N PRO A 160 -3.60 -12.37 -3.49
CA PRO A 160 -4.50 -11.83 -4.49
C PRO A 160 -3.74 -11.45 -5.76
N VAL A 161 -4.39 -11.66 -6.91
CA VAL A 161 -3.93 -11.16 -8.20
C VAL A 161 -4.66 -9.84 -8.48
N LEU A 162 -3.95 -8.74 -8.32
CA LEU A 162 -4.43 -7.38 -8.55
C LEU A 162 -3.89 -6.86 -9.89
N PRO A 163 -4.42 -5.74 -10.43
CA PRO A 163 -4.02 -5.24 -11.75
C PRO A 163 -2.50 -5.01 -11.89
N GLY A 164 -1.84 -4.59 -10.81
CA GLY A 164 -0.40 -4.36 -10.78
C GLY A 164 0.46 -5.59 -10.43
N SER A 165 -0.13 -6.75 -10.16
CA SER A 165 0.59 -7.95 -9.70
C SER A 165 1.58 -8.44 -10.76
N HIS A 166 2.86 -8.51 -10.40
CA HIS A 166 3.91 -9.05 -11.28
C HIS A 166 4.96 -9.90 -10.56
N LEU A 167 4.93 -9.92 -9.23
CA LEU A 167 5.86 -10.71 -8.42
C LEU A 167 5.31 -12.12 -8.17
N THR A 168 6.21 -13.10 -8.13
CA THR A 168 5.89 -14.48 -7.74
C THR A 168 5.97 -14.62 -6.22
N LEU A 169 4.87 -14.29 -5.53
CA LEU A 169 4.79 -14.31 -4.07
C LEU A 169 4.35 -15.69 -3.55
N ASN A 170 5.14 -16.29 -2.66
CA ASN A 170 4.88 -17.64 -2.13
C ASN A 170 4.97 -17.76 -0.60
N ASN A 171 5.46 -16.74 0.10
CA ASN A 171 5.64 -16.76 1.55
C ASN A 171 4.95 -15.56 2.23
N PRO A 172 3.70 -15.72 2.70
CA PRO A 172 2.95 -14.63 3.33
C PRO A 172 3.61 -13.99 4.54
N ALA A 173 4.34 -14.76 5.36
CA ALA A 173 5.05 -14.21 6.51
C ALA A 173 6.22 -13.32 6.07
N LEU A 174 6.97 -13.73 5.04
CA LEU A 174 8.06 -12.94 4.47
C LEU A 174 7.55 -11.63 3.85
N GLU A 175 6.51 -11.70 3.02
CA GLU A 175 5.95 -10.50 2.37
C GLU A 175 5.34 -9.55 3.40
N PHE A 176 4.67 -10.07 4.44
CA PHE A 176 4.20 -9.28 5.57
C PHE A 176 5.34 -8.51 6.25
N VAL A 177 6.44 -9.20 6.58
CA VAL A 177 7.63 -8.58 7.20
C VAL A 177 8.20 -7.48 6.29
N LYS A 178 8.36 -7.78 5.00
CA LYS A 178 8.88 -6.81 4.02
C LYS A 178 8.02 -5.55 3.97
N TYR A 179 6.71 -5.69 3.87
CA TYR A 179 5.82 -4.54 3.64
C TYR A 179 5.72 -3.67 4.90
N VAL A 180 5.58 -4.31 6.07
CA VAL A 180 5.57 -3.59 7.36
C VAL A 180 6.88 -2.84 7.57
N CYS A 181 8.04 -3.51 7.41
CA CYS A 181 9.33 -2.85 7.57
C CYS A 181 9.57 -1.75 6.54
N GLN A 182 9.10 -1.91 5.30
CA GLN A 182 9.22 -0.89 4.27
C GLN A 182 8.43 0.38 4.63
N VAL A 183 7.19 0.23 5.11
CA VAL A 183 6.36 1.37 5.54
C VAL A 183 6.94 2.03 6.78
N LEU A 184 7.38 1.27 7.78
CA LEU A 184 8.02 1.85 8.97
C LEU A 184 9.33 2.59 8.64
N SER A 185 10.06 2.15 7.61
CA SER A 185 11.30 2.79 7.16
C SER A 185 11.09 4.16 6.47
N LEU A 186 9.83 4.55 6.20
CA LEU A 186 9.52 5.90 5.73
C LEU A 186 9.82 6.97 6.80
N ASP A 187 9.81 6.59 8.08
CA ASP A 187 10.22 7.45 9.19
C ASP A 187 11.75 7.35 9.41
N ALA A 188 12.47 8.36 8.90
CA ALA A 188 13.93 8.43 8.96
C ALA A 188 14.50 8.31 10.40
N ASN A 189 13.70 8.63 11.43
CA ASN A 189 14.16 8.63 12.81
C ASN A 189 14.30 7.22 13.41
N ILE A 190 13.67 6.20 12.81
CA ILE A 190 13.60 4.84 13.36
C ILE A 190 14.23 3.78 12.44
N VAL A 191 14.87 4.18 11.35
CA VAL A 191 15.42 3.27 10.33
C VAL A 191 16.38 2.24 10.93
N ASN A 192 17.20 2.62 11.92
CA ASN A 192 18.13 1.69 12.57
C ASN A 192 17.41 0.59 13.36
N GLN A 193 16.36 0.96 14.07
CA GLN A 193 15.50 0.08 14.85
C GLN A 193 14.74 -0.86 13.92
N VAL A 194 14.20 -0.33 12.82
CA VAL A 194 13.52 -1.12 11.79
C VAL A 194 14.48 -2.09 11.08
N ASN A 195 15.72 -1.69 10.79
CA ASN A 195 16.73 -2.57 10.21
C ASN A 195 17.11 -3.73 11.16
N LYS A 196 17.23 -3.45 12.45
CA LYS A 196 17.44 -4.50 13.46
C LYS A 196 16.25 -5.46 13.51
N LEU A 197 15.03 -4.91 13.60
CA LEU A 197 13.78 -5.68 13.58
C LEU A 197 13.68 -6.56 12.33
N LYS A 198 13.92 -6.00 11.14
CA LYS A 198 13.89 -6.72 9.86
C LYS A 198 14.83 -7.92 9.89
N ARG A 199 16.07 -7.73 10.37
CA ARG A 199 17.05 -8.81 10.48
C ARG A 199 16.56 -9.95 11.38
N ASP A 200 16.04 -9.60 12.54
CA ASP A 200 15.60 -10.61 13.51
C ASP A 200 14.30 -11.31 13.03
N LEU A 201 13.40 -10.61 12.33
CA LEU A 201 12.22 -11.20 11.69
C LEU A 201 12.56 -12.10 10.50
N LEU A 202 13.56 -11.73 9.70
CA LEU A 202 14.04 -12.58 8.60
C LEU A 202 14.59 -13.91 9.12
N ARG A 203 15.32 -13.89 10.24
CA ARG A 203 15.74 -15.12 10.93
C ARG A 203 14.56 -15.95 11.41
N LEU A 204 13.50 -15.32 11.91
CA LEU A 204 12.27 -16.02 12.33
C LEU A 204 11.60 -16.76 11.15
N VAL A 205 11.60 -16.16 9.96
CA VAL A 205 11.01 -16.77 8.74
C VAL A 205 11.98 -17.65 7.95
N ASP A 206 13.19 -17.88 8.48
CA ASP A 206 14.26 -18.69 7.89
C ASP A 206 14.76 -18.16 6.53
N VAL A 207 14.93 -16.84 6.43
CA VAL A 207 15.44 -16.15 5.24
C VAL A 207 16.68 -15.35 5.58
N GLY A 208 17.74 -15.50 4.77
CA GLY A 208 19.00 -14.77 4.98
C GLY A 208 18.86 -13.28 4.67
N GLU A 209 19.48 -12.41 5.49
CA GLU A 209 19.37 -10.95 5.37
C GLU A 209 19.87 -10.39 4.03
N PHE A 210 20.82 -11.09 3.39
CA PHE A 210 21.42 -10.73 2.10
C PHE A 210 20.86 -11.53 0.92
N SER A 211 19.82 -12.34 1.13
CA SER A 211 19.18 -13.07 0.04
C SER A 211 18.40 -12.13 -0.88
N GLU A 212 18.30 -12.48 -2.15
CA GLU A 212 17.43 -11.76 -3.11
C GLU A 212 15.98 -11.76 -2.64
N GLU A 213 15.53 -12.85 -2.02
CA GLU A 213 14.20 -12.97 -1.45
C GLU A 213 13.97 -12.05 -0.24
N ALA A 214 14.99 -11.53 0.44
CA ALA A 214 14.83 -10.58 1.55
C ALA A 214 14.67 -9.12 1.11
N GLN A 215 14.97 -8.83 -0.15
CA GLN A 215 14.86 -7.48 -0.71
C GLN A 215 13.39 -7.13 -0.91
N PHE A 216 13.02 -5.90 -0.54
CA PHE A 216 11.69 -5.39 -0.86
C PHE A 216 11.64 -5.07 -2.35
N ARG A 217 10.60 -5.55 -3.03
CA ARG A 217 10.21 -5.15 -4.39
C ARG A 217 8.76 -4.71 -4.31
N ASP A 218 8.42 -3.57 -4.91
CA ASP A 218 7.05 -3.08 -4.95
C ASP A 218 6.19 -4.15 -5.66
N PRO A 219 5.16 -4.73 -5.02
CA PRO A 219 4.34 -5.75 -5.66
C PRO A 219 3.41 -5.18 -6.74
N CYS A 220 3.24 -3.86 -6.79
CA CYS A 220 2.32 -3.18 -7.68
C CYS A 220 3.04 -2.42 -8.79
N ASN A 221 2.98 -2.93 -10.01
CA ASN A 221 3.22 -2.12 -11.20
C ASN A 221 2.12 -1.05 -11.33
N SER A 222 2.49 0.11 -11.84
CA SER A 222 1.57 1.20 -12.17
C SER A 222 1.31 1.22 -13.67
N TYR A 223 0.06 1.49 -14.05
CA TYR A 223 -0.26 1.86 -15.42
C TYR A 223 -1.13 3.11 -15.41
N ILE A 224 -0.57 4.20 -15.91
CA ILE A 224 -1.22 5.50 -15.96
C ILE A 224 -1.83 5.68 -17.34
N LEU A 225 -3.15 5.81 -17.38
CA LEU A 225 -3.87 6.26 -18.56
C LEU A 225 -3.89 7.79 -18.55
N PRO A 226 -3.22 8.46 -19.51
CA PRO A 226 -3.10 9.91 -19.51
C PRO A 226 -4.43 10.58 -19.91
N GLU A 227 -4.65 11.77 -19.37
CA GLU A 227 -5.69 12.70 -19.86
C GLU A 227 -7.12 12.12 -19.91
N VAL A 228 -7.52 11.36 -18.88
CA VAL A 228 -8.89 10.86 -18.76
C VAL A 228 -9.83 12.01 -18.39
N ILE A 229 -10.83 12.25 -19.24
CA ILE A 229 -11.80 13.34 -19.09
C ILE A 229 -13.11 12.79 -18.52
N CYS A 230 -13.59 13.38 -17.43
CA CYS A 230 -14.91 13.06 -16.88
C CYS A 230 -16.03 13.67 -17.75
N HIS A 231 -16.88 12.82 -18.33
CA HIS A 231 -18.02 13.26 -19.15
C HIS A 231 -19.06 14.14 -18.40
N HIS A 232 -19.08 14.11 -17.07
CA HIS A 232 -20.02 14.89 -16.28
C HIS A 232 -19.51 16.31 -15.96
N CYS A 233 -18.24 16.45 -15.55
CA CYS A 233 -17.71 17.74 -15.08
C CYS A 233 -16.52 18.27 -15.91
N ASN A 234 -16.11 17.56 -16.96
CA ASN A 234 -14.95 17.87 -17.82
C ASN A 234 -13.61 17.96 -17.07
N PHE A 235 -13.55 17.45 -15.84
CA PHE A 235 -12.29 17.36 -15.11
C PHE A 235 -11.39 16.34 -15.81
N CYS A 236 -10.19 16.78 -16.17
CA CYS A 236 -9.18 15.98 -16.85
C CYS A 236 -8.09 15.61 -15.84
N ARG A 237 -7.76 14.31 -15.77
CA ARG A 237 -6.64 13.83 -14.97
C ARG A 237 -6.04 12.56 -15.56
N ASP A 238 -4.80 12.32 -15.23
CA ASP A 238 -4.20 11.00 -15.39
C ASP A 238 -4.81 10.03 -14.38
N LEU A 239 -5.09 8.79 -14.80
CA LEU A 239 -5.72 7.77 -13.98
C LEU A 239 -4.81 6.55 -13.87
N ASP A 240 -4.42 6.18 -12.64
CA ASP A 240 -3.61 4.99 -12.40
C ASP A 240 -4.52 3.79 -12.19
N LEU A 241 -4.63 2.93 -13.20
CA LEU A 241 -5.56 1.80 -13.20
C LEU A 241 -5.21 0.71 -12.18
N CYS A 242 -3.98 0.74 -11.66
CA CYS A 242 -3.48 -0.23 -10.69
C CYS A 242 -3.49 0.28 -9.25
N LYS A 243 -3.41 1.59 -9.05
CA LYS A 243 -3.22 2.21 -7.73
C LYS A 243 -4.34 3.17 -7.30
N ASP A 244 -5.15 3.67 -8.24
CA ASP A 244 -6.23 4.57 -7.87
C ASP A 244 -7.31 3.80 -7.09
N PRO A 245 -7.87 4.39 -6.01
CA PRO A 245 -8.88 3.73 -5.21
C PRO A 245 -10.09 3.34 -6.06
N THR A 246 -10.43 2.06 -6.04
CA THR A 246 -11.67 1.55 -6.61
C THR A 246 -12.60 1.12 -5.51
N VAL A 247 -13.87 1.52 -5.59
CA VAL A 247 -14.88 1.01 -4.67
C VAL A 247 -15.35 -0.35 -5.19
N ALA A 248 -15.02 -1.42 -4.47
CA ALA A 248 -15.65 -2.72 -4.64
C ALA A 248 -16.49 -2.97 -3.38
N GLN A 249 -17.83 -3.02 -3.52
CA GLN A 249 -18.69 -3.47 -2.43
C GLN A 249 -18.70 -5.01 -2.42
N ASP A 250 -18.15 -5.59 -1.35
CA ASP A 250 -18.30 -6.98 -0.93
C ASP A 250 -18.14 -8.06 -2.04
N GLY A 251 -17.15 -7.88 -2.93
CA GLY A 251 -16.77 -8.89 -3.95
C GLY A 251 -17.86 -9.24 -4.97
N SER A 252 -19.05 -8.65 -4.85
CA SER A 252 -20.22 -8.88 -5.71
C SER A 252 -20.33 -7.87 -6.83
N VAL A 253 -19.72 -6.69 -6.66
CA VAL A 253 -19.68 -5.62 -7.65
C VAL A 253 -18.25 -5.46 -8.16
N LEU A 254 -18.12 -5.39 -9.50
CA LEU A 254 -16.84 -5.13 -10.16
C LEU A 254 -16.24 -3.80 -9.66
N PRO A 255 -14.91 -3.71 -9.50
CA PRO A 255 -14.25 -2.49 -9.07
C PRO A 255 -14.47 -1.36 -10.09
N GLN A 256 -14.71 -0.14 -9.58
CA GLN A 256 -15.04 1.03 -10.40
C GLN A 256 -14.17 2.23 -10.05
N TRP A 257 -13.86 3.05 -11.06
CA TRP A 257 -13.15 4.32 -10.89
C TRP A 257 -14.11 5.50 -10.84
N PHE A 258 -13.80 6.46 -9.99
CA PHE A 258 -14.61 7.66 -9.80
C PHE A 258 -13.81 8.92 -10.12
N CYS A 259 -14.49 9.93 -10.64
CA CYS A 259 -13.92 11.25 -10.84
C CYS A 259 -13.58 11.87 -9.48
N SER A 260 -12.33 12.30 -9.28
CA SER A 260 -11.90 12.94 -8.03
C SER A 260 -12.61 14.26 -7.74
N ASN A 261 -13.24 14.89 -8.74
CA ASN A 261 -13.94 16.16 -8.61
C ASN A 261 -15.44 15.99 -8.29
N CYS A 262 -16.19 15.27 -9.13
CA CYS A 262 -17.64 15.13 -8.97
C CYS A 262 -18.10 13.76 -8.43
N GLN A 263 -17.17 12.83 -8.18
CA GLN A 263 -17.46 11.45 -7.73
C GLN A 263 -18.37 10.66 -8.69
N MET A 264 -18.53 11.11 -9.93
CA MET A 264 -19.21 10.33 -10.96
C MET A 264 -18.30 9.19 -11.43
N GLN A 265 -18.88 8.01 -11.63
CA GLN A 265 -18.19 6.85 -12.15
C GLN A 265 -17.66 7.12 -13.57
N TYR A 266 -16.44 6.68 -13.86
CA TYR A 266 -15.93 6.60 -15.23
C TYR A 266 -16.51 5.39 -15.96
N GLU A 267 -16.82 5.57 -17.23
CA GLU A 267 -17.33 4.49 -18.08
C GLU A 267 -16.22 3.50 -18.43
N THR A 268 -16.39 2.25 -18.00
CA THR A 268 -15.40 1.17 -18.21
C THR A 268 -15.13 0.91 -19.68
N GLU A 269 -16.14 0.99 -20.55
CA GLU A 269 -16.00 0.78 -22.01
C GLU A 269 -15.09 1.84 -22.67
N SER A 270 -15.19 3.09 -22.22
CA SER A 270 -14.33 4.18 -22.69
C SER A 270 -12.88 3.96 -22.28
N ILE A 271 -12.65 3.52 -21.05
CA ILE A 271 -11.31 3.17 -20.54
C ILE A 271 -10.76 1.95 -21.28
N GLU A 272 -11.58 0.91 -21.51
CA GLU A 272 -11.21 -0.29 -22.25
C GLU A 272 -10.76 0.05 -23.68
N THR A 273 -11.51 0.90 -24.38
CA THR A 273 -11.15 1.36 -25.72
C THR A 273 -9.82 2.11 -25.72
N ALA A 274 -9.61 3.00 -24.74
CA ALA A 274 -8.35 3.73 -24.61
C ALA A 274 -7.16 2.81 -24.30
N LEU A 275 -7.38 1.71 -23.57
CA LEU A 275 -6.37 0.68 -23.31
C LEU A 275 -6.04 -0.13 -24.56
N VAL A 276 -7.03 -0.48 -25.37
CA VAL A 276 -6.81 -1.16 -26.66
C VAL A 276 -5.96 -0.27 -27.56
N ASP A 277 -6.31 1.02 -27.68
CA ASP A 277 -5.51 1.98 -28.45
C ASP A 277 -4.08 2.10 -27.91
N ALA A 278 -3.91 2.12 -26.60
CA ALA A 278 -2.59 2.18 -25.98
C ALA A 278 -1.76 0.92 -26.22
N LEU A 279 -2.38 -0.26 -26.17
CA LEU A 279 -1.75 -1.54 -26.51
C LEU A 279 -1.31 -1.57 -27.97
N GLN A 280 -2.17 -1.13 -28.89
CA GLN A 280 -1.85 -1.03 -30.32
C GLN A 280 -0.71 -0.06 -30.59
N LYS A 281 -0.71 1.12 -29.95
CA LYS A 281 0.39 2.09 -30.03
C LYS A 281 1.70 1.47 -29.54
N LYS A 282 1.68 0.72 -28.43
CA LYS A 282 2.87 0.01 -27.92
C LYS A 282 3.36 -1.07 -28.87
N LEU A 283 2.45 -1.84 -29.47
CA LEU A 283 2.80 -2.85 -30.48
C LEU A 283 3.43 -2.19 -31.71
N MET A 284 2.89 -1.05 -32.15
CA MET A 284 3.46 -0.26 -33.23
C MET A 284 4.88 0.22 -32.87
N SER A 285 5.08 0.75 -31.67
CA SER A 285 6.41 1.15 -31.19
C SER A 285 7.39 -0.02 -31.13
N TYR A 286 6.95 -1.21 -30.70
CA TYR A 286 7.79 -2.41 -30.70
C TYR A 286 8.16 -2.85 -32.13
N THR A 287 7.24 -2.70 -33.08
CA THR A 287 7.45 -3.10 -34.48
C THR A 287 8.37 -2.14 -35.23
N LEU A 288 8.24 -0.84 -34.96
CA LEU A 288 8.99 0.24 -35.60
C LEU A 288 10.27 0.63 -34.84
N GLN A 289 10.62 -0.10 -33.78
CA GLN A 289 11.77 0.23 -32.95
C GLN A 289 13.07 0.21 -33.76
N ASP A 290 14.01 1.05 -33.35
CA ASP A 290 15.38 0.99 -33.85
C ASP A 290 16.08 -0.28 -33.37
N LEU A 291 17.09 -0.70 -34.14
CA LEU A 291 18.05 -1.70 -33.70
C LEU A 291 19.39 -1.03 -33.38
N VAL A 292 20.04 -1.47 -32.31
CA VAL A 292 21.31 -0.89 -31.85
C VAL A 292 22.41 -1.93 -31.91
N CYS A 293 23.60 -1.53 -32.38
CA CYS A 293 24.75 -2.41 -32.42
C CYS A 293 25.25 -2.71 -30.99
N THR A 294 25.43 -3.99 -30.68
CA THR A 294 25.89 -4.43 -29.35
C THR A 294 27.30 -3.95 -29.01
N LYS A 295 28.17 -3.77 -30.03
CA LYS A 295 29.58 -3.34 -29.89
C LYS A 295 29.74 -1.82 -29.83
N CYS A 296 29.38 -1.11 -30.90
CA CYS A 296 29.64 0.34 -31.01
C CYS A 296 28.49 1.22 -30.52
N LYS A 297 27.34 0.63 -30.16
CA LYS A 297 26.11 1.33 -29.74
C LYS A 297 25.51 2.28 -30.79
N GLY A 298 25.95 2.19 -32.04
CA GLY A 298 25.34 2.91 -33.16
C GLY A 298 23.98 2.32 -33.57
N VAL A 299 23.07 3.19 -33.99
CA VAL A 299 21.74 2.83 -34.51
C VAL A 299 21.85 2.26 -35.93
N LYS A 300 21.01 1.29 -36.27
CA LYS A 300 20.95 0.69 -37.60
C LYS A 300 20.23 1.63 -38.57
N GLU A 301 20.95 2.17 -39.55
CA GLU A 301 20.41 3.17 -40.49
C GLU A 301 19.76 2.56 -41.74
N ALA A 302 20.09 1.31 -42.09
CA ALA A 302 19.62 0.66 -43.31
C ALA A 302 18.97 -0.71 -43.02
N ASN A 303 17.99 -1.11 -43.83
CA ASN A 303 17.19 -2.31 -43.58
C ASN A 303 17.94 -3.63 -43.85
N MET A 304 18.68 -3.69 -44.96
CA MET A 304 19.29 -4.93 -45.48
C MET A 304 20.52 -5.44 -44.69
N PRO A 305 21.39 -4.60 -44.09
CA PRO A 305 22.56 -5.10 -43.37
C PRO A 305 22.19 -6.02 -42.20
N ILE A 306 22.80 -7.19 -42.15
CA ILE A 306 22.64 -8.15 -41.04
C ILE A 306 23.55 -7.78 -39.86
N TYR A 307 24.73 -7.23 -40.18
CA TYR A 307 25.74 -6.81 -39.20
C TYR A 307 26.05 -5.32 -39.34
N CYS A 308 26.50 -4.72 -38.25
CA CYS A 308 27.02 -3.35 -38.25
C CYS A 308 28.36 -3.28 -39.00
N ALA A 309 28.73 -2.08 -39.49
CA ALA A 309 30.03 -1.82 -40.10
C ALA A 309 31.23 -2.19 -39.18
N CYS A 310 31.03 -2.19 -37.86
CA CYS A 310 32.04 -2.65 -36.89
C CYS A 310 32.06 -4.17 -36.67
N ALA A 311 31.37 -4.95 -37.52
CA ALA A 311 31.15 -6.39 -37.38
C ALA A 311 30.47 -6.79 -36.04
N GLY A 312 29.60 -5.92 -35.51
CA GLY A 312 28.76 -6.21 -34.35
C GLY A 312 27.35 -6.64 -34.76
N ASN A 313 26.70 -7.45 -33.91
CA ASN A 313 25.29 -7.80 -34.07
C ASN A 313 24.41 -6.60 -33.70
N PHE A 314 23.22 -6.55 -34.29
CA PHE A 314 22.17 -5.64 -33.89
C PHE A 314 21.23 -6.32 -32.89
N ASP A 315 20.76 -5.56 -31.92
CA ASP A 315 19.81 -6.00 -30.90
C ASP A 315 18.64 -5.02 -30.81
N LEU A 316 17.53 -5.48 -30.24
CA LEU A 316 16.33 -4.68 -29.99
C LEU A 316 16.63 -3.55 -29.00
N THR A 317 16.13 -2.35 -29.27
CA THR A 317 16.14 -1.26 -28.28
C THR A 317 15.12 -1.48 -27.17
N PHE A 318 14.05 -2.21 -27.49
CA PHE A 318 12.99 -2.62 -26.59
C PHE A 318 12.74 -4.12 -26.72
N SER A 319 13.14 -4.86 -25.68
CA SER A 319 13.17 -6.32 -25.72
C SER A 319 11.77 -6.95 -25.74
N ALA A 320 11.67 -8.15 -26.32
CA ALA A 320 10.45 -8.97 -26.30
C ALA A 320 9.98 -9.26 -24.86
N LYS A 321 10.92 -9.45 -23.93
CA LYS A 321 10.64 -9.64 -22.50
C LYS A 321 9.95 -8.43 -21.90
N SER A 322 10.50 -7.24 -22.10
CA SER A 322 9.93 -5.99 -21.58
C SER A 322 8.55 -5.69 -22.19
N PHE A 323 8.32 -6.03 -23.46
CA PHE A 323 6.99 -5.94 -24.06
C PHE A 323 6.02 -6.93 -23.40
N SER A 324 6.44 -8.18 -23.19
CA SER A 324 5.63 -9.21 -22.53
C SER A 324 5.24 -8.85 -21.09
N GLU A 325 6.16 -8.25 -20.33
CA GLU A 325 5.92 -7.71 -18.98
C GLU A 325 4.87 -6.58 -19.00
N GLN A 326 4.95 -5.67 -19.98
CA GLN A 326 3.93 -4.61 -20.14
C GLN A 326 2.57 -5.21 -20.50
N THR A 327 2.52 -6.13 -21.47
CA THR A 327 1.28 -6.82 -21.87
C THR A 327 0.65 -7.60 -20.72
N ALA A 328 1.46 -8.15 -19.80
CA ALA A 328 0.95 -8.81 -18.59
C ALA A 328 0.16 -7.85 -17.69
N VAL A 329 0.61 -6.61 -17.54
CA VAL A 329 -0.13 -5.58 -16.77
C VAL A 329 -1.47 -5.26 -17.43
N PHE A 330 -1.50 -5.08 -18.76
CA PHE A 330 -2.77 -4.89 -19.49
C PHE A 330 -3.72 -6.07 -19.27
N ARG A 331 -3.21 -7.31 -19.29
CA ARG A 331 -4.02 -8.51 -19.08
C ARG A 331 -4.59 -8.55 -17.67
N ASN A 332 -3.78 -8.25 -16.65
CA ASN A 332 -4.25 -8.21 -15.26
C ASN A 332 -5.32 -7.13 -15.05
N ILE A 333 -5.15 -5.94 -15.65
CA ILE A 333 -6.19 -4.90 -15.66
C ILE A 333 -7.45 -5.46 -16.32
N ALA A 334 -7.32 -6.07 -17.51
CA ALA A 334 -8.47 -6.58 -18.24
C ALA A 334 -9.26 -7.61 -17.44
N SER A 335 -8.59 -8.60 -16.85
CA SER A 335 -9.24 -9.64 -16.04
C SER A 335 -9.84 -9.08 -14.74
N HIS A 336 -9.16 -8.13 -14.07
CA HIS A 336 -9.64 -7.55 -12.81
C HIS A 336 -10.90 -6.67 -12.98
N TYR A 337 -10.99 -5.94 -14.10
CA TYR A 337 -12.13 -5.07 -14.40
C TYR A 337 -13.13 -5.68 -15.40
N ASN A 338 -12.95 -6.95 -15.77
CA ASN A 338 -13.77 -7.70 -16.73
C ASN A 338 -13.93 -6.99 -18.10
N MET A 339 -12.80 -6.55 -18.66
CA MET A 339 -12.68 -5.94 -19.99
C MET A 339 -12.43 -7.02 -21.05
N ARG A 340 -13.52 -7.57 -21.60
CA ARG A 340 -13.45 -8.73 -22.50
C ARG A 340 -12.78 -8.42 -23.84
N PHE A 341 -13.03 -7.25 -24.41
CA PHE A 341 -12.48 -6.90 -25.72
C PHE A 341 -10.96 -6.67 -25.64
N LEU A 342 -10.50 -6.05 -24.56
CA LEU A 342 -9.07 -5.93 -24.29
C LEU A 342 -8.42 -7.29 -24.06
N GLU A 343 -9.05 -8.17 -23.28
CA GLU A 343 -8.53 -9.53 -23.02
C GLU A 343 -8.40 -10.35 -24.31
N GLU A 344 -9.44 -10.39 -25.14
CA GLU A 344 -9.42 -11.06 -26.46
C GLU A 344 -8.32 -10.50 -27.37
N THR A 345 -8.14 -9.17 -27.39
CA THR A 345 -7.09 -8.52 -28.18
C THR A 345 -5.70 -8.94 -27.72
N ILE A 346 -5.48 -9.06 -26.41
CA ILE A 346 -4.21 -9.49 -25.82
C ILE A 346 -3.95 -10.97 -26.11
N ASP A 347 -4.97 -11.82 -25.94
CA ASP A 347 -4.83 -13.25 -26.18
C ASP A 347 -4.51 -13.53 -27.66
N TRP A 348 -5.21 -12.87 -28.58
CA TRP A 348 -4.87 -12.93 -30.01
C TRP A 348 -3.43 -12.50 -30.30
N LEU A 349 -2.97 -11.39 -29.69
CA LEU A 349 -1.60 -10.90 -29.86
C LEU A 349 -0.56 -11.93 -29.39
N LEU A 350 -0.81 -12.58 -28.25
CA LEU A 350 0.10 -13.57 -27.66
C LEU A 350 0.12 -14.88 -28.46
N GLU A 351 -1.03 -15.32 -28.97
CA GLU A 351 -1.13 -16.50 -29.85
C GLU A 351 -0.38 -16.28 -31.18
N MET A 352 -0.55 -15.11 -31.78
CA MET A 352 0.10 -14.76 -33.05
C MET A 352 1.60 -14.46 -32.91
N SER A 353 2.09 -14.25 -31.68
CA SER A 353 3.49 -13.89 -31.39
C SER A 353 4.16 -14.78 -30.33
N PRO A 354 4.44 -16.06 -30.64
CA PRO A 354 5.01 -17.01 -29.68
C PRO A 354 6.30 -16.54 -29.01
N GLN A 355 7.15 -15.80 -29.74
CA GLN A 355 8.40 -15.22 -29.22
C GLN A 355 8.19 -14.22 -28.06
N ILE A 356 7.06 -13.51 -28.05
CA ILE A 356 6.70 -12.58 -26.96
C ILE A 356 6.14 -13.38 -25.76
N SER A 357 5.40 -14.46 -26.03
CA SER A 357 4.82 -15.34 -25.01
C SER A 357 5.90 -16.12 -24.24
N GLN A 358 6.89 -16.69 -24.94
CA GLN A 358 7.96 -17.51 -24.35
C GLN A 358 8.97 -16.71 -23.51
N SER A 359 9.01 -15.39 -23.67
CA SER A 359 9.92 -14.49 -22.93
C SER A 359 9.51 -14.26 -21.47
N ARG A 360 8.45 -14.93 -20.97
CA ARG A 360 7.94 -14.84 -19.59
C ARG A 360 8.69 -15.70 -18.57
N HIS A 361 9.55 -16.62 -19.00
CA HIS A 361 10.25 -17.56 -18.13
C HIS A 361 11.71 -17.21 -17.89
#